data_AF-A0A9D9YBQ9-F1
#
_entry.id   AF-A0A9D9YBQ9-F1
#
_cell.length_a   1.000
_cell.length_b   1.000
_cell.length_c   1.000
_cell.angle_alpha   90.00
_cell.angle_beta   90.00
_cell.angle_gamma   90.00
#
_symmetry.space_group_name_H-M   'P 1'
#
loop_
_entity.id
_entity.type
_entity.pdbx_description
1 polymer ?
#
loop_
_entity_poly.entity_id
_entity_poly.type
_entity_poly.pdbx_seq_one_letter_code
_entity_poly.pdbx_strand_id
1 'polypeptide(L)'
;FIENGIGIVFLDLDNTLVTVKSRQLTCEASDWIISLVDNNIRVRIVSNNLNSRVSRLVKAIEGIDFNGLSMKPMPRQIVRYLDEFELIHDYAVMIGDGISTDILAANLSGVKSILIDPIEDKNIIGAYNRLRRSFIDIIFSSIKII
;
A
#
# COMPACT_ATOMS: atom_id res chain seq x y z
N PHE A 1 -14.17 -1.59 -0.72
CA PHE A 1 -13.56 -1.85 0.60
C PHE A 1 -14.56 -2.36 1.63
N ILE A 2 -15.56 -1.56 2.03
CA ILE A 2 -16.50 -1.90 3.12
C ILE A 2 -17.24 -3.23 2.90
N GLU A 3 -17.84 -3.45 1.71
CA GLU A 3 -18.56 -4.70 1.39
C GLU A 3 -17.68 -5.96 1.46
N ASN A 4 -16.36 -5.77 1.37
CA ASN A 4 -15.36 -6.85 1.46
C ASN A 4 -14.75 -6.97 2.86
N GLY A 5 -15.34 -6.30 3.86
CA GLY A 5 -14.89 -6.29 5.25
C GLY A 5 -13.56 -5.57 5.44
N ILE A 6 -13.20 -4.62 4.58
CA ILE A 6 -11.96 -3.84 4.73
C ILE A 6 -12.25 -2.54 5.46
N GLY A 7 -11.57 -2.35 6.59
CA GLY A 7 -11.60 -1.11 7.38
C GLY A 7 -10.23 -0.44 7.51
N ILE A 8 -9.15 -1.09 7.04
CA ILE A 8 -7.78 -0.57 7.16
C ILE A 8 -7.06 -0.73 5.82
N VAL A 9 -6.43 0.35 5.35
CA VAL A 9 -5.65 0.37 4.11
C VAL A 9 -4.23 0.81 4.43
N PHE A 10 -3.27 -0.10 4.23
CA PHE A 10 -1.86 0.24 4.11
C PHE A 10 -1.57 0.56 2.65
N LEU A 11 -0.90 1.68 2.40
CA LEU A 11 -0.78 2.22 1.05
C LEU A 11 0.67 2.59 0.75
N ASP A 12 1.21 2.03 -0.32
CA ASP A 12 2.48 2.49 -0.86
C ASP A 12 2.36 3.90 -1.45
N LEU A 13 3.49 4.61 -1.51
CA LEU A 13 3.53 6.00 -1.95
C LEU A 13 4.16 6.15 -3.33
N ASP A 14 5.40 5.69 -3.49
CA ASP A 14 6.22 5.99 -4.64
C ASP A 14 6.03 4.93 -5.71
N ASN A 15 5.61 5.37 -6.89
CA ASN A 15 5.16 4.55 -8.01
C ASN A 15 3.77 3.92 -7.84
N THR A 16 3.09 4.24 -6.73
CA THR A 16 1.71 3.85 -6.43
C THR A 16 0.75 5.05 -6.45
N LEU A 17 0.99 6.06 -5.60
CA LEU A 17 0.17 7.29 -5.54
C LEU A 17 0.78 8.44 -6.35
N VAL A 18 2.11 8.45 -6.45
CA VAL A 18 2.88 9.47 -7.16
C VAL A 18 4.12 8.88 -7.78
N THR A 19 4.65 9.54 -8.82
CA THR A 19 5.98 9.19 -9.32
C THR A 19 7.07 9.40 -8.25
N VAL A 20 8.18 8.68 -8.39
CA VAL A 20 9.35 8.80 -7.50
C VAL A 20 9.93 10.22 -7.48
N LYS A 21 9.73 11.00 -8.54
CA LYS A 21 10.25 12.37 -8.67
C LYS A 21 9.24 13.45 -8.27
N SER A 22 7.97 13.09 -8.11
CA SER A 22 6.92 14.03 -7.72
C SER A 22 7.23 14.69 -6.38
N ARG A 23 6.82 15.96 -6.27
CA ARG A 23 6.97 16.79 -5.05
C ARG A 23 5.64 17.03 -4.32
N GLN A 24 4.52 16.65 -4.93
CA GLN A 24 3.17 16.76 -4.41
C GLN A 24 2.33 15.57 -4.90
N LEU A 25 1.28 15.23 -4.17
CA LEU A 25 0.21 14.35 -4.65
C LEU A 25 -0.59 15.05 -5.76
N THR A 26 -1.21 14.27 -6.65
CA THR A 26 -2.25 14.79 -7.53
C THR A 26 -3.52 15.08 -6.72
N CYS A 27 -4.41 15.93 -7.24
CA CYS A 27 -5.71 16.15 -6.61
C CYS A 27 -6.48 14.83 -6.52
N GLU A 28 -6.50 14.05 -7.61
CA GLU A 28 -7.16 12.74 -7.66
C GLU A 28 -6.68 11.77 -6.58
N ALA A 29 -5.36 11.64 -6.37
CA ALA A 29 -4.82 10.78 -5.32
C ALA A 29 -5.19 11.27 -3.92
N SER A 30 -5.17 12.60 -3.71
CA SER A 30 -5.53 13.21 -2.42
C SER A 30 -7.03 13.01 -2.13
N ASP A 31 -7.88 13.32 -3.11
CA ASP A 31 -9.34 13.19 -3.02
C ASP A 31 -9.76 11.73 -2.79
N TRP A 32 -9.08 10.79 -3.44
CA TRP A 32 -9.32 9.37 -3.21
C TRP A 32 -8.96 8.95 -1.77
N ILE A 33 -7.80 9.37 -1.25
CA ILE A 33 -7.42 9.08 0.14
C ILE A 33 -8.43 9.70 1.12
N ILE A 34 -8.82 10.96 0.90
CA ILE A 34 -9.82 11.65 1.73
C ILE A 34 -11.14 10.87 1.70
N SER A 35 -11.56 10.39 0.53
CA SER A 35 -12.78 9.59 0.43
C SER A 35 -12.74 8.30 1.26
N LEU A 36 -11.56 7.67 1.44
CA LEU A 36 -11.41 6.51 2.32
C LEU A 36 -11.61 6.91 3.77
N VAL A 37 -10.97 8.00 4.20
CA VAL A 37 -11.08 8.54 5.56
C VAL A 37 -12.53 8.90 5.89
N ASP A 38 -13.22 9.60 4.98
CA ASP A 38 -14.62 10.00 5.12
C ASP A 38 -15.56 8.78 5.22
N ASN A 39 -15.16 7.64 4.66
CA ASN A 39 -15.86 6.36 4.76
C ASN A 39 -15.41 5.52 5.97
N ASN A 40 -14.77 6.14 6.96
CA ASN A 40 -14.25 5.50 8.18
C ASN A 40 -13.24 4.38 7.92
N ILE A 41 -12.53 4.43 6.79
CA ILE A 41 -11.42 3.53 6.51
C ILE A 41 -10.14 4.17 7.04
N ARG A 42 -9.47 3.46 7.95
CA ARG A 42 -8.18 3.89 8.50
C ARG A 42 -7.10 3.73 7.43
N VAL A 43 -6.50 4.84 7.01
CA VAL A 43 -5.43 4.84 6.01
C VAL A 43 -4.08 5.06 6.68
N ARG A 44 -3.11 4.21 6.33
CA ARG A 44 -1.71 4.39 6.72
C ARG A 44 -0.80 4.30 5.50
N ILE A 45 -0.04 5.37 5.24
CA ILE A 45 1.00 5.34 4.21
C ILE A 45 2.22 4.56 4.72
N VAL A 46 2.67 3.57 3.96
CA VAL A 46 3.84 2.74 4.27
C VAL A 46 4.84 2.85 3.12
N SER A 47 5.95 3.54 3.32
CA SER A 47 6.95 3.78 2.27
C SER A 47 8.36 3.39 2.72
N ASN A 48 9.19 2.90 1.78
CA ASN A 48 10.62 2.69 2.01
C ASN A 48 11.44 3.99 1.95
N ASN A 49 10.83 5.10 1.54
CA ASN A 49 11.49 6.41 1.49
C ASN A 49 11.60 7.08 2.85
N LEU A 50 12.41 8.15 2.92
CA LEU A 50 12.58 8.95 4.13
C LEU A 50 11.25 9.53 4.63
N ASN A 51 11.07 9.54 5.96
CA ASN A 51 9.92 10.15 6.62
C ASN A 51 9.66 11.60 6.15
N SER A 52 10.73 12.37 5.89
CA SER A 52 10.62 13.75 5.41
C SER A 52 9.99 13.88 4.02
N ARG A 53 10.17 12.88 3.14
CA ARG A 53 9.51 12.82 1.83
C ARG A 53 8.04 12.48 2.00
N VAL A 54 7.74 11.42 2.77
CA VAL A 54 6.38 10.95 3.02
C VAL A 54 5.55 12.06 3.65
N SER A 55 6.01 12.61 4.76
CA SER A 55 5.36 13.71 5.48
C SER A 55 5.09 14.89 4.55
N ARG A 56 6.06 15.32 3.74
CA ARG A 56 5.88 16.45 2.80
C ARG A 56 4.75 16.21 1.80
N LEU A 57 4.62 14.99 1.29
CA LEU A 57 3.63 14.64 0.27
C LEU A 57 2.23 14.55 0.86
N VAL A 58 2.09 14.04 2.08
CA VAL A 58 0.79 13.76 2.69
C VAL A 58 0.34 14.78 3.75
N LYS A 59 1.17 15.79 4.07
CA LYS A 59 0.91 16.80 5.12
C LYS A 59 -0.43 17.54 5.01
N ALA A 60 -1.01 17.60 3.82
CA ALA A 60 -2.25 18.32 3.56
C ALA A 60 -3.50 17.45 3.76
N ILE A 61 -3.32 16.15 4.01
CA ILE A 61 -4.40 15.18 4.22
C ILE A 61 -4.48 14.90 5.72
N GLU A 62 -5.64 15.17 6.30
CA GLU A 62 -5.93 14.87 7.70
C GLU A 62 -6.51 13.45 7.86
N GLY A 63 -6.48 12.92 9.08
CA GLY A 63 -7.09 11.63 9.39
C GLY A 63 -6.32 10.40 8.88
N ILE A 64 -5.07 10.57 8.43
CA ILE A 64 -4.20 9.47 8.01
C ILE A 64 -2.93 9.39 8.85
N ASP A 65 -2.42 8.19 9.00
CA ASP A 65 -1.10 7.95 9.56
C ASP A 65 -0.07 7.69 8.46
N PHE A 66 1.22 7.81 8.78
CA PHE A 66 2.27 7.37 7.87
C PHE A 66 3.53 6.87 8.57
N ASN A 67 4.29 6.03 7.87
CA ASN A 67 5.69 5.82 8.15
C ASN A 67 6.50 5.63 6.85
N GLY A 68 7.55 6.43 6.73
CA GLY A 68 8.70 6.14 5.88
C GLY A 68 9.64 5.13 6.53
N LEU A 69 10.73 4.81 5.82
CA LEU A 69 11.75 3.83 6.19
C LEU A 69 11.13 2.52 6.69
N SER A 70 10.05 2.10 6.05
CA SER A 70 9.25 0.96 6.50
C SER A 70 9.97 -0.39 6.38
N MET A 71 11.03 -0.45 5.56
CA MET A 71 11.80 -1.65 5.26
C MET A 71 11.01 -2.78 4.60
N LYS A 72 9.92 -2.47 3.88
CA LYS A 72 9.24 -3.46 3.01
C LYS A 72 10.29 -4.19 2.15
N PRO A 73 10.27 -5.53 2.11
CA PRO A 73 9.15 -6.41 2.44
C PRO A 73 9.01 -6.83 3.92
N MET A 74 9.83 -6.31 4.84
CA MET A 74 9.72 -6.69 6.25
C MET A 74 8.35 -6.31 6.84
N PRO A 75 7.58 -7.25 7.43
CA PRO A 75 6.21 -7.01 7.86
C PRO A 75 6.12 -6.18 9.14
N ARG A 76 7.26 -5.93 9.81
CA ARG A 76 7.36 -5.37 11.16
C ARG A 76 6.50 -4.12 11.37
N GLN A 77 6.48 -3.19 10.41
CA GLN A 77 5.75 -1.94 10.56
C GLN A 77 4.24 -2.12 10.39
N ILE A 78 3.80 -3.05 9.54
CA ILE A 78 2.39 -3.40 9.36
C ILE A 78 1.88 -4.11 10.62
N VAL A 79 2.57 -5.18 11.03
CA VAL A 79 2.21 -5.98 12.21
C VAL A 79 2.20 -5.12 13.47
N ARG A 80 3.26 -4.33 13.70
CA ARG A 80 3.32 -3.42 14.86
C ARG A 80 2.14 -2.45 14.88
N TYR A 81 1.75 -1.88 13.74
CA TYR A 81 0.63 -0.96 13.70
C TYR A 81 -0.69 -1.68 14.01
N LEU A 82 -0.89 -2.88 13.49
CA LEU A 82 -2.08 -3.67 13.82
C LEU A 82 -2.13 -4.02 15.31
N ASP A 83 -1.02 -4.49 15.87
CA ASP A 83 -0.91 -4.83 17.30
C ASP A 83 -1.13 -3.60 18.20
N GLU A 84 -0.49 -2.46 17.88
CA GLU A 84 -0.55 -1.23 18.68
C GLU A 84 -1.96 -0.65 18.79
N PHE A 85 -2.79 -0.88 17.77
CA PHE A 85 -4.18 -0.41 17.72
C PHE A 85 -5.22 -1.53 17.88
N GLU A 86 -4.79 -2.74 18.26
CA GLU A 86 -5.65 -3.93 18.44
C GLU A 86 -6.54 -4.22 17.22
N LEU A 87 -5.97 -4.07 16.03
CA LEU A 87 -6.68 -4.18 14.76
C LEU A 87 -6.57 -5.59 14.17
N ILE A 88 -7.65 -6.02 13.51
CA ILE A 88 -7.75 -7.37 12.93
C ILE A 88 -7.12 -7.39 11.54
N HIS A 89 -6.18 -8.31 11.33
CA HIS A 89 -5.45 -8.48 10.06
C HIS A 89 -6.38 -8.72 8.85
N ASP A 90 -7.45 -9.51 9.01
CA ASP A 90 -8.41 -9.82 7.95
C ASP A 90 -9.20 -8.59 7.43
N TYR A 91 -9.24 -7.52 8.24
CA TYR A 91 -9.88 -6.25 7.90
C TYR A 91 -8.90 -5.25 7.26
N ALA A 92 -7.64 -5.66 7.07
CA ALA A 92 -6.59 -4.86 6.49
C ALA A 92 -6.20 -5.32 5.08
N VAL A 93 -5.80 -4.36 4.26
CA VAL A 93 -5.24 -4.61 2.93
C VAL A 93 -4.02 -3.71 2.69
N MET A 94 -3.00 -4.24 2.02
CA MET A 94 -1.85 -3.48 1.52
C MET A 94 -2.01 -3.26 0.01
N ILE A 95 -1.88 -2.01 -0.43
CA ILE A 95 -1.98 -1.61 -1.85
C ILE A 95 -0.64 -1.05 -2.31
N GLY A 96 -0.12 -1.55 -3.43
CA GLY A 96 1.11 -1.03 -4.04
C GLY A 96 1.42 -1.63 -5.41
N ASP A 97 2.49 -1.15 -6.05
CA ASP A 97 2.92 -1.58 -7.39
C ASP A 97 3.99 -2.70 -7.39
N GLY A 98 4.63 -2.94 -6.24
CA GLY A 98 5.76 -3.85 -6.14
C GLY A 98 5.42 -5.23 -5.58
N ILE A 99 5.64 -6.29 -6.36
CA ILE A 99 5.47 -7.67 -5.88
C ILE A 99 6.47 -8.02 -4.77
N SER A 100 7.75 -7.66 -4.96
CA SER A 100 8.82 -7.99 -4.03
C SER A 100 8.85 -7.11 -2.78
N THR A 101 8.01 -6.08 -2.71
CA THR A 101 7.92 -5.12 -1.61
C THR A 101 6.55 -5.20 -0.96
N ASP A 102 5.51 -4.80 -1.67
CA ASP A 102 4.18 -4.54 -1.11
C ASP A 102 3.39 -5.83 -0.94
N ILE A 103 3.33 -6.65 -1.99
CA ILE A 103 2.62 -7.94 -1.95
C ILE A 103 3.32 -8.90 -1.00
N LEU A 104 4.66 -8.94 -1.03
CA LEU A 104 5.41 -9.76 -0.09
C LEU A 104 5.27 -9.27 1.36
N ALA A 105 5.30 -7.95 1.62
CA ALA A 105 5.05 -7.42 2.96
C ALA A 105 3.65 -7.80 3.47
N ALA A 106 2.64 -7.66 2.61
CA ALA A 106 1.26 -8.01 2.95
C ALA A 106 1.13 -9.47 3.37
N ASN A 107 1.64 -10.39 2.55
CA ASN A 107 1.62 -11.82 2.81
C ASN A 107 2.39 -12.19 4.08
N LEU A 108 3.58 -11.61 4.29
CA LEU A 108 4.38 -11.85 5.49
C LEU A 108 3.73 -11.29 6.76
N SER A 109 2.88 -10.26 6.62
CA SER A 109 2.08 -9.71 7.72
C SER A 109 0.71 -10.38 7.88
N GLY A 110 0.31 -11.31 7.01
CA GLY A 110 -1.00 -11.95 7.06
C GLY A 110 -2.17 -11.03 6.71
N VAL A 111 -1.96 -9.95 5.95
CA VAL A 111 -3.04 -9.06 5.47
C VAL A 111 -3.30 -9.28 3.99
N LYS A 112 -4.48 -8.87 3.50
CA LYS A 112 -4.81 -8.93 2.07
C LYS A 112 -3.90 -8.01 1.26
N SER A 113 -3.77 -8.27 -0.03
CA SER A 113 -2.97 -7.41 -0.92
C SER A 113 -3.68 -7.07 -2.21
N ILE A 114 -3.44 -5.86 -2.71
CA ILE A 114 -3.88 -5.40 -4.04
C ILE A 114 -2.63 -4.89 -4.77
N LEU A 115 -2.33 -5.54 -5.89
CA LEU A 115 -1.25 -5.15 -6.78
C LEU A 115 -1.81 -4.25 -7.87
N ILE A 116 -1.36 -2.99 -7.91
CA ILE A 116 -1.74 -2.06 -8.97
C ILE A 116 -0.64 -1.95 -10.02
N ASP A 117 -0.97 -1.33 -11.16
CA ASP A 117 0.03 -0.96 -12.15
C ASP A 117 0.87 0.24 -11.67
N PRO A 118 2.20 0.19 -11.87
CA PRO A 118 3.06 1.31 -11.51
C PRO A 118 2.75 2.54 -12.36
N ILE A 119 2.83 3.74 -11.75
CA ILE A 119 2.67 5.00 -12.50
C ILE A 119 3.79 5.17 -13.53
N GLU A 120 5.04 4.86 -13.16
CA GLU A 120 6.18 4.81 -14.08
C GLU A 120 6.61 3.36 -14.29
N ASP A 121 6.41 2.85 -15.51
CA ASP A 121 6.95 1.56 -15.90
C ASP A 121 8.47 1.68 -16.13
N LYS A 122 9.26 1.20 -15.17
CA LYS A 122 10.66 0.88 -15.44
C LYS A 122 10.65 -0.41 -16.26
N ASN A 123 10.85 -0.32 -17.58
CA ASN A 123 10.76 -1.40 -18.57
C ASN A 123 11.14 -2.84 -18.09
N ILE A 124 12.17 -2.98 -17.24
CA ILE A 124 12.62 -4.28 -16.69
C ILE A 124 11.73 -4.76 -15.53
N ILE A 125 11.34 -3.85 -14.62
CA ILE A 125 10.53 -4.16 -13.44
C ILE A 125 9.06 -4.38 -13.84
N GLY A 126 8.50 -3.59 -14.77
CA GLY A 126 7.14 -3.83 -15.26
C GLY A 126 7.02 -5.12 -16.07
N ALA A 127 8.01 -5.46 -16.91
CA ALA A 127 8.03 -6.75 -17.60
C ALA A 127 8.14 -7.92 -16.61
N TYR A 128 8.99 -7.79 -15.59
CA TYR A 128 9.09 -8.76 -14.51
C TYR A 128 7.79 -8.91 -13.71
N ASN A 129 7.15 -7.79 -13.36
CA ASN A 129 5.88 -7.79 -12.63
C ASN A 129 4.76 -8.40 -13.46
N ARG A 130 4.67 -8.09 -14.76
CA ARG A 130 3.70 -8.70 -15.69
C ARG A 130 3.89 -10.21 -15.82
N LEU A 131 5.14 -10.67 -16.01
CA LEU A 131 5.45 -12.10 -16.06
C LEU A 131 5.11 -12.79 -14.74
N ARG A 132 5.46 -12.18 -13.60
CA ARG A 132 5.15 -12.74 -12.29
C ARG A 132 3.67 -12.74 -11.96
N ARG A 133 2.87 -11.77 -12.40
CA ARG A 133 1.40 -11.78 -12.22
C ARG A 133 0.81 -13.08 -12.77
N SER A 134 1.17 -13.46 -14.01
CA SER A 134 0.71 -14.72 -14.62
C SER A 134 1.15 -15.98 -13.87
N PHE A 135 2.25 -15.96 -13.12
CA PHE A 135 2.69 -17.07 -12.26
C PHE A 135 2.11 -17.01 -10.84
N ILE A 136 1.84 -15.82 -10.33
CA ILE A 136 1.25 -15.57 -9.01
C ILE A 136 -0.21 -16.00 -9.00
N ASP A 137 -0.97 -15.75 -10.08
CA ASP A 137 -2.35 -16.25 -10.21
C ASP A 137 -2.42 -17.79 -10.07
N ILE A 138 -1.33 -18.50 -10.40
CA ILE A 138 -1.22 -19.96 -10.33
C ILE A 138 -0.75 -20.45 -8.96
N ILE A 139 0.23 -19.77 -8.32
CA ILE A 139 0.81 -20.20 -7.03
C ILE A 139 0.00 -19.69 -5.83
N PHE A 140 -0.68 -18.56 -6.00
CA PHE A 140 -1.41 -17.86 -4.96
C PHE A 140 -2.92 -17.86 -5.22
N SER A 141 -3.47 -18.96 -5.75
CA SER A 141 -4.92 -19.16 -5.83
C SER A 141 -5.62 -19.23 -4.45
N SER A 142 -4.85 -19.16 -3.36
CA SER A 142 -5.32 -18.97 -1.98
C SER A 142 -5.30 -17.50 -1.51
N ILE A 143 -4.79 -16.58 -2.32
CA ILE A 143 -4.84 -15.13 -2.09
C ILE A 143 -6.16 -14.61 -2.63
N LYS A 144 -7.00 -14.07 -1.75
CA LYS A 144 -8.14 -13.24 -2.13
C LYS A 144 -7.60 -11.91 -2.68
N ILE A 145 -7.30 -11.89 -3.97
CA ILE A 145 -7.26 -10.66 -4.75
C ILE A 145 -8.73 -10.24 -4.89
N ILE A 146 -9.10 -9.14 -4.26
CA ILE A 146 -10.40 -8.48 -4.47
C ILE A 146 -10.22 -7.47 -5.59
#